data_AF-A0A8H4ETI7-F1
#
_entry.id   AF-A0A8H4ETI7-F1
#
_cell.length_a   1.000
_cell.length_b   1.000
_cell.length_c   1.000
_cell.angle_alpha   90.00
_cell.angle_beta   90.00
_cell.angle_gamma   90.00
#
_symmetry.space_group_name_H-M   'P 1'
#
loop_
_entity.id
_entity.type
_entity.pdbx_description
1 polymer ?
#
loop_
_entity_poly.entity_id
_entity_poly.type
_entity_poly.pdbx_seq_one_letter_code
_entity_poly.pdbx_strand_id
1 'polypeptide(L)'
;MRCLDTIPLDSVVRLHLYNNILSQKDPFPFMASIITKIFWKDDAINKLFLRNLQDPREILQASSRLKVINSALKNNNLDSSIVTLCCDIIQKEFFVDMNIPEVARYFRHAVQTLLEKTFEHLKRISTIAFLKFVYCMWDQTLQDDYTLPISFDGIIDVDDGDVHLEEINNYMNLDNLIIHSLEIYFLRKLCHKGLSNSGLKQFCVVHNYKFPWLSTFKWDDN
;
A
#
# COMPACT_ATOMS: atom_id res chain seq x y z
N MET A 1 -15.87 11.05 -20.91
CA MET A 1 -14.99 10.33 -21.86
C MET A 1 -15.68 9.03 -22.25
N ARG A 2 -16.46 9.06 -23.35
CA ARG A 2 -17.36 7.97 -23.80
C ARG A 2 -16.62 6.81 -24.49
N CYS A 3 -15.37 7.01 -24.93
CA CYS A 3 -14.64 6.01 -25.73
C CYS A 3 -14.18 4.76 -24.96
N LEU A 4 -13.88 4.89 -23.66
CA LEU A 4 -13.54 3.71 -22.84
C LEU A 4 -14.75 2.85 -22.50
N ASP A 5 -15.98 3.32 -22.75
CA ASP A 5 -17.18 2.52 -22.53
C ASP A 5 -17.66 1.83 -23.81
N THR A 6 -17.24 2.29 -24.99
CA THR A 6 -17.66 1.74 -26.29
C THR A 6 -16.78 0.63 -26.81
N ILE A 7 -15.50 0.62 -26.46
CA ILE A 7 -14.56 -0.41 -26.91
C ILE A 7 -14.79 -1.70 -26.10
N PRO A 8 -14.66 -2.93 -26.65
CA PRO A 8 -14.71 -4.17 -25.87
C PRO A 8 -13.48 -4.35 -24.97
N LEU A 9 -13.65 -4.98 -23.80
CA LEU A 9 -12.59 -5.18 -22.80
C LEU A 9 -11.39 -5.94 -23.38
N ASP A 10 -11.62 -7.02 -24.12
CA ASP A 10 -10.54 -7.84 -24.67
C ASP A 10 -10.10 -7.42 -26.08
N SER A 11 -10.54 -6.25 -26.55
CA SER A 11 -10.11 -5.77 -27.86
C SER A 11 -8.63 -5.38 -27.87
N VAL A 12 -7.95 -5.69 -28.97
CA VAL A 12 -6.54 -5.31 -29.20
C VAL A 12 -6.35 -3.79 -29.09
N VAL A 13 -7.34 -3.01 -29.54
CA VAL A 13 -7.32 -1.54 -29.47
C VAL A 13 -7.27 -1.07 -28.01
N ARG A 14 -8.05 -1.68 -27.12
CA ARG A 14 -8.02 -1.34 -25.68
C ARG A 14 -6.70 -1.74 -25.04
N LEU A 15 -6.17 -2.93 -25.34
CA LEU A 15 -4.86 -3.36 -24.85
C LEU A 15 -3.76 -2.38 -25.26
N HIS A 16 -3.75 -1.96 -26.53
CA HIS A 16 -2.79 -0.98 -27.03
C HIS A 16 -2.93 0.38 -26.34
N LEU A 17 -4.16 0.83 -26.12
CA LEU A 17 -4.45 2.07 -25.40
C LEU A 17 -3.91 2.02 -23.95
N TYR A 18 -4.16 0.93 -23.22
CA TYR A 18 -3.68 0.75 -21.85
C TYR A 18 -2.15 0.78 -21.79
N ASN A 19 -1.50 0.06 -22.71
CA ASN A 19 -0.05 0.05 -22.83
C ASN A 19 0.50 1.46 -23.06
N ASN A 20 -0.05 2.19 -24.03
CA ASN A 20 0.44 3.53 -24.39
C ASN A 20 0.24 4.55 -23.28
N ILE A 21 -0.85 4.46 -22.53
CA ILE A 21 -1.11 5.32 -21.36
C ILE A 21 -0.09 5.00 -20.27
N LEU A 22 0.02 3.73 -19.86
CA LEU A 22 0.82 3.36 -18.68
C LEU A 22 2.33 3.28 -18.96
N SER A 23 2.76 3.30 -20.22
CA SER A 23 4.17 3.35 -20.61
C SER A 23 4.71 4.77 -20.80
N GLN A 24 3.91 5.81 -20.55
CA GLN A 24 4.42 7.18 -20.59
C GLN A 24 5.47 7.40 -19.50
N LYS A 25 6.39 8.33 -19.72
CA LYS A 25 7.35 8.74 -18.68
C LYS A 25 6.70 9.65 -17.65
N ASP A 26 5.90 10.60 -18.13
CA ASP A 26 5.31 11.66 -17.31
C ASP A 26 3.78 11.72 -17.46
N PRO A 27 3.05 11.97 -16.35
CA PRO A 27 1.62 12.20 -16.40
C PRO A 27 1.24 13.42 -17.24
N PHE A 28 0.18 13.28 -18.02
CA PHE A 28 -0.48 14.41 -18.69
C PHE A 28 -1.77 14.81 -17.96
N PRO A 29 -2.34 16.02 -18.23
CA PRO A 29 -3.59 16.44 -17.61
C PRO A 29 -4.71 15.40 -17.78
N PHE A 30 -5.50 15.17 -16.73
CA PHE A 30 -6.59 14.17 -16.67
C PHE A 30 -6.15 12.69 -16.69
N MET A 31 -4.86 12.39 -16.78
CA MET A 31 -4.38 11.01 -16.81
C MET A 31 -4.77 10.23 -15.55
N ALA A 32 -4.78 10.90 -14.39
CA ALA A 32 -5.27 10.31 -13.14
C ALA A 32 -6.70 9.76 -13.27
N SER A 33 -7.62 10.56 -13.81
CA SER A 33 -9.01 10.16 -14.03
C SER A 33 -9.14 9.05 -15.08
N ILE A 34 -8.26 9.00 -16.07
CA ILE A 34 -8.23 7.95 -17.09
C ILE A 34 -7.77 6.63 -16.45
N ILE A 35 -6.64 6.64 -15.74
CA ILE A 35 -6.09 5.45 -15.06
C ILE A 35 -7.09 4.93 -14.02
N THR A 36 -7.70 5.81 -13.24
CA THR A 36 -8.75 5.44 -12.26
C THR A 36 -9.88 4.67 -12.93
N LYS A 37 -10.36 5.13 -14.09
CA LYS A 37 -11.40 4.42 -14.84
C LYS A 37 -10.93 3.09 -15.42
N ILE A 38 -9.68 3.02 -15.88
CA ILE A 38 -9.07 1.76 -16.33
C ILE A 38 -9.09 0.75 -15.18
N PHE A 39 -8.59 1.14 -14.02
CA PHE A 39 -8.55 0.29 -12.83
C PHE A 39 -9.95 -0.12 -12.35
N TRP A 40 -10.91 0.80 -12.29
CA TRP A 40 -12.29 0.48 -11.91
C TRP A 40 -12.96 -0.54 -12.84
N LYS A 41 -12.69 -0.48 -14.16
CA LYS A 41 -13.22 -1.46 -15.11
C LYS A 41 -12.67 -2.87 -14.88
N ASP A 42 -11.46 -2.98 -14.33
CA ASP A 42 -10.82 -4.25 -14.00
C ASP A 42 -11.06 -4.70 -12.54
N ASP A 43 -11.39 -3.77 -11.63
CA ASP A 43 -11.63 -4.05 -10.20
C ASP A 43 -13.08 -4.38 -9.85
N ALA A 44 -14.05 -3.84 -10.61
CA ALA A 44 -15.50 -3.87 -10.31
C ALA A 44 -16.13 -5.26 -10.09
N ILE A 45 -15.38 -6.33 -10.32
CA ILE A 45 -15.87 -7.71 -10.20
C ILE A 45 -15.18 -8.46 -9.05
N ASN A 46 -14.00 -8.05 -8.53
CA ASN A 46 -13.19 -8.96 -7.71
C ASN A 46 -12.16 -8.37 -6.72
N LYS A 47 -12.22 -7.10 -6.30
CA LYS A 47 -11.19 -6.51 -5.38
C LYS A 47 -9.78 -6.81 -5.91
N LEU A 48 -9.56 -6.48 -7.18
CA LEU A 48 -8.40 -6.81 -8.00
C LEU A 48 -7.09 -6.57 -7.24
N PHE A 49 -6.91 -5.39 -6.67
CA PHE A 49 -5.62 -5.03 -6.06
C PHE A 49 -5.34 -5.84 -4.80
N LEU A 50 -6.38 -6.19 -4.03
CA LEU A 50 -6.25 -7.06 -2.86
C LEU A 50 -5.91 -8.50 -3.26
N ARG A 51 -6.56 -9.04 -4.29
CA ARG A 51 -6.20 -10.38 -4.82
C ARG A 51 -4.81 -10.40 -5.44
N ASN A 52 -4.42 -9.31 -6.11
CA ASN A 52 -3.11 -9.16 -6.70
C ASN A 52 -2.00 -9.14 -5.63
N LEU A 53 -2.27 -8.65 -4.41
CA LEU A 53 -1.34 -8.80 -3.28
C LEU A 53 -1.14 -10.28 -2.89
N GLN A 54 -2.22 -11.08 -2.92
CA GLN A 54 -2.20 -12.49 -2.51
C GLN A 54 -1.59 -13.42 -3.56
N ASP A 55 -2.17 -13.43 -4.77
CA ASP A 55 -1.70 -14.23 -5.90
C ASP A 55 -1.71 -13.39 -7.20
N PRO A 56 -0.59 -12.72 -7.52
CA PRO A 56 -0.49 -11.97 -8.77
C PRO A 56 -0.55 -12.88 -9.99
N ARG A 57 -0.16 -14.16 -9.88
CA ARG A 57 -0.05 -15.06 -11.03
C ARG A 57 -1.43 -15.47 -11.48
N GLU A 58 -2.31 -15.83 -10.56
CA GLU A 58 -3.71 -16.13 -10.86
C GLU A 58 -4.37 -14.97 -11.60
N ILE A 59 -4.22 -13.75 -11.06
CA ILE A 59 -4.83 -12.54 -11.60
C ILE A 59 -4.29 -12.19 -12.99
N LEU A 60 -2.97 -12.24 -13.18
CA LEU A 60 -2.37 -11.98 -14.48
C LEU A 60 -2.71 -13.09 -15.49
N GLN A 61 -2.81 -14.35 -15.06
CA GLN A 61 -3.23 -15.44 -15.94
C GLN A 61 -4.66 -15.23 -16.45
N ALA A 62 -5.57 -14.82 -15.57
CA ALA A 62 -6.98 -14.61 -15.87
C ALA A 62 -7.26 -13.37 -16.75
N SER A 63 -6.37 -12.37 -16.79
CA SER A 63 -6.61 -11.12 -17.52
C SER A 63 -5.45 -10.71 -18.43
N SER A 64 -5.71 -10.71 -19.74
CA SER A 64 -4.83 -10.11 -20.76
C SER A 64 -4.58 -8.62 -20.52
N ARG A 65 -5.59 -7.87 -20.08
CA ARG A 65 -5.46 -6.43 -19.76
C ARG A 65 -4.46 -6.17 -18.63
N LEU A 66 -4.59 -6.89 -17.52
CA LEU A 66 -3.67 -6.79 -16.38
C LEU A 66 -2.25 -7.22 -16.72
N LYS A 67 -2.06 -8.22 -17.57
CA LYS A 67 -0.74 -8.53 -18.14
C LYS A 67 -0.14 -7.33 -18.86
N VAL A 68 -0.91 -6.68 -19.73
CA VAL A 68 -0.46 -5.48 -20.46
C VAL A 68 -0.16 -4.33 -19.50
N ILE A 69 -1.01 -4.07 -18.50
CA ILE A 69 -0.79 -3.06 -17.46
C ILE A 69 0.51 -3.36 -16.70
N ASN A 70 0.70 -4.59 -16.24
CA ASN A 70 1.89 -5.01 -15.50
C ASN A 70 3.16 -4.88 -16.35
N SER A 71 3.11 -5.27 -17.63
CA SER A 71 4.23 -5.10 -18.56
C SER A 71 4.55 -3.63 -18.86
N ALA A 72 3.53 -2.78 -19.04
CA ALA A 72 3.71 -1.35 -19.25
C ALA A 72 4.37 -0.67 -18.04
N LEU A 73 3.94 -1.04 -16.83
CA LEU A 73 4.53 -0.55 -15.58
C LEU A 73 5.94 -1.09 -15.37
N LYS A 74 6.24 -2.32 -15.82
CA LYS A 74 7.60 -2.90 -15.80
C LYS A 74 8.59 -2.16 -16.70
N ASN A 75 8.13 -1.60 -17.80
CA ASN A 75 8.97 -0.81 -18.69
C ASN A 75 9.30 0.57 -18.09
N ASN A 76 8.61 0.98 -17.02
CA ASN A 76 8.94 2.15 -16.23
C ASN A 76 9.82 1.78 -15.03
N ASN A 77 10.66 2.71 -14.59
CA ASN A 77 11.28 2.58 -13.26
C ASN A 77 10.19 2.68 -12.18
N LEU A 78 10.33 1.95 -11.07
CA LEU A 78 9.42 2.01 -9.93
C LEU A 78 9.33 3.43 -9.34
N ASP A 79 10.35 4.26 -9.53
CA ASP A 79 10.39 5.65 -9.08
C ASP A 79 9.79 6.63 -10.10
N SER A 80 9.16 6.16 -11.18
CA SER A 80 8.57 7.05 -12.19
C SER A 80 7.34 7.78 -11.67
N SER A 81 7.07 8.94 -12.25
CA SER A 81 5.89 9.75 -11.95
C SER A 81 4.59 9.02 -12.31
N ILE A 82 4.58 8.18 -13.34
CA ILE A 82 3.44 7.30 -13.67
C ILE A 82 3.24 6.21 -12.62
N VAL A 83 4.31 5.56 -12.15
CA VAL A 83 4.19 4.53 -11.10
C VAL A 83 3.70 5.16 -9.79
N THR A 84 4.22 6.34 -9.46
CA THR A 84 3.76 7.13 -8.30
C THR A 84 2.27 7.47 -8.41
N LEU A 85 1.83 7.94 -9.58
CA LEU A 85 0.41 8.23 -9.84
C LEU A 85 -0.47 6.99 -9.69
N CYS A 86 -0.04 5.84 -10.24
CA CYS A 86 -0.78 4.58 -10.09
C CYS A 86 -0.88 4.16 -8.62
N CYS A 87 0.22 4.27 -7.87
CA CYS A 87 0.26 3.99 -6.44
C CYS A 87 -0.73 4.86 -5.66
N ASP A 88 -0.74 6.17 -5.94
CA ASP A 88 -1.65 7.11 -5.27
C ASP A 88 -3.13 6.84 -5.61
N ILE A 89 -3.44 6.48 -6.87
CA ILE A 89 -4.79 6.09 -7.27
C ILE A 89 -5.22 4.81 -6.55
N ILE A 90 -4.37 3.78 -6.54
CA ILE A 90 -4.68 2.49 -5.88
C ILE A 90 -4.99 2.73 -4.40
N GLN A 91 -4.14 3.50 -3.71
CA GLN A 91 -4.34 3.85 -2.31
C GLN A 91 -5.67 4.58 -2.08
N LYS A 92 -5.94 5.64 -2.85
CA LYS A 92 -7.06 6.57 -2.62
C LYS A 92 -8.41 6.11 -3.15
N GLU A 93 -8.46 5.09 -4.00
CA GLU A 93 -9.71 4.67 -4.63
C GLU A 93 -10.06 3.22 -4.27
N PHE A 94 -9.07 2.37 -3.96
CA PHE A 94 -9.27 0.93 -3.81
C PHE A 94 -8.97 0.38 -2.42
N PHE A 95 -8.30 1.16 -1.56
CA PHE A 95 -7.95 0.76 -0.19
C PHE A 95 -8.60 1.59 0.91
N VAL A 96 -9.40 2.61 0.56
CA VAL A 96 -9.89 3.66 1.49
C VAL A 96 -10.67 3.16 2.69
N ASP A 97 -11.40 2.05 2.55
CA ASP A 97 -12.37 1.58 3.55
C ASP A 97 -11.96 0.26 4.23
N MET A 98 -10.66 -0.08 4.25
CA MET A 98 -10.21 -1.31 4.93
C MET A 98 -10.21 -1.14 6.46
N ASN A 99 -10.64 -2.20 7.16
CA ASN A 99 -10.56 -2.30 8.61
C ASN A 99 -9.28 -3.02 9.08
N ILE A 100 -9.03 -3.04 10.40
CA ILE A 100 -7.84 -3.71 10.98
C ILE A 100 -7.75 -5.20 10.60
N PRO A 101 -8.83 -6.01 10.67
CA PRO A 101 -8.79 -7.40 10.20
C PRO A 101 -8.35 -7.57 8.74
N GLU A 102 -8.85 -6.73 7.82
CA GLU A 102 -8.43 -6.73 6.43
C GLU A 102 -6.97 -6.31 6.30
N VAL A 103 -6.55 -5.25 6.99
CA VAL A 103 -5.16 -4.81 6.99
C VAL A 103 -4.22 -5.91 7.46
N ALA A 104 -4.46 -6.53 8.61
CA ALA A 104 -3.62 -7.60 9.14
C ALA A 104 -3.47 -8.75 8.12
N ARG A 105 -4.59 -9.19 7.53
CA ARG A 105 -4.63 -10.24 6.50
C ARG A 105 -3.73 -9.92 5.30
N TYR A 106 -3.76 -8.69 4.81
CA TYR A 106 -2.97 -8.30 3.63
C TYR A 106 -1.55 -7.82 3.96
N PHE A 107 -1.28 -7.44 5.21
CA PHE A 107 0.02 -6.97 5.67
C PHE A 107 1.12 -8.01 5.46
N ARG A 108 0.84 -9.27 5.79
CA ARG A 108 1.73 -10.40 5.49
C ARG A 108 2.16 -10.42 4.02
N HIS A 109 1.20 -10.32 3.11
CA HIS A 109 1.46 -10.40 1.67
C HIS A 109 2.27 -9.20 1.17
N ALA A 110 1.97 -8.01 1.70
CA ALA A 110 2.74 -6.80 1.43
C ALA A 110 4.20 -6.95 1.88
N VAL A 111 4.44 -7.40 3.12
CA VAL A 111 5.78 -7.62 3.65
C VAL A 111 6.53 -8.69 2.87
N GLN A 112 5.89 -9.82 2.56
CA GLN A 112 6.51 -10.86 1.72
C GLN A 112 6.93 -10.31 0.34
N THR A 113 6.07 -9.50 -0.29
CA THR A 113 6.38 -8.83 -1.55
C THR A 113 7.55 -7.85 -1.43
N LEU A 114 7.66 -7.17 -0.29
CA LEU A 114 8.79 -6.28 -0.02
C LEU A 114 10.12 -7.04 -0.01
N LEU A 115 10.12 -8.24 0.57
CA LEU A 115 11.29 -9.11 0.75
C LEU A 115 11.62 -9.97 -0.49
N GLU A 116 10.66 -10.16 -1.40
CA GLU A 116 10.85 -10.89 -2.65
C GLU A 116 11.89 -10.20 -3.57
N LYS A 117 12.85 -10.98 -4.08
CA LYS A 117 13.82 -10.49 -5.08
C LYS A 117 13.21 -10.33 -6.47
N THR A 118 12.21 -11.14 -6.80
CA THR A 118 11.50 -11.12 -8.06
C THR A 118 10.03 -10.94 -7.80
N PHE A 119 9.43 -9.95 -8.43
CA PHE A 119 8.04 -9.57 -8.21
C PHE A 119 7.38 -9.12 -9.51
N GLU A 120 6.05 -9.24 -9.53
CA GLU A 120 5.23 -8.58 -10.54
C GLU A 120 5.12 -7.09 -10.19
N HIS A 121 5.25 -6.22 -11.19
CA HIS A 121 5.31 -4.77 -10.96
C HIS A 121 4.00 -4.25 -10.40
N LEU A 122 2.87 -4.76 -10.89
CA LEU A 122 1.56 -4.40 -10.36
C LEU A 122 1.42 -4.81 -8.89
N LYS A 123 1.94 -5.98 -8.47
CA LYS A 123 1.98 -6.42 -7.06
C LYS A 123 2.83 -5.50 -6.20
N ARG A 124 4.02 -5.10 -6.68
CA ARG A 124 4.90 -4.18 -5.95
C ARG A 124 4.27 -2.80 -5.78
N ILE A 125 3.61 -2.28 -6.82
CA ILE A 125 2.91 -0.99 -6.76
C ILE A 125 1.71 -1.09 -5.81
N SER A 126 0.93 -2.18 -5.90
CA SER A 126 -0.18 -2.44 -4.96
C SER A 126 0.32 -2.54 -3.52
N THR A 127 1.48 -3.15 -3.30
CA THR A 127 2.12 -3.27 -1.98
C THR A 127 2.49 -1.90 -1.41
N ILE A 128 3.11 -1.04 -2.21
CA ILE A 128 3.47 0.32 -1.77
C ILE A 128 2.21 1.13 -1.49
N ALA A 129 1.20 1.05 -2.36
CA ALA A 129 -0.09 1.72 -2.16
C ALA A 129 -0.79 1.24 -0.88
N PHE A 130 -0.75 -0.06 -0.61
CA PHE A 130 -1.29 -0.66 0.61
C PHE A 130 -0.56 -0.15 1.86
N LEU A 131 0.78 -0.14 1.86
CA LEU A 131 1.55 0.34 3.00
C LEU A 131 1.37 1.86 3.24
N LYS A 132 1.21 2.65 2.18
CA LYS A 132 0.79 4.05 2.28
C LYS A 132 -0.59 4.19 2.92
N PHE A 133 -1.53 3.31 2.58
CA PHE A 133 -2.85 3.29 3.23
C PHE A 133 -2.74 2.92 4.72
N VAL A 134 -2.01 1.85 5.08
CA VAL A 134 -1.80 1.45 6.49
C VAL A 134 -1.21 2.60 7.29
N TYR A 135 -0.27 3.33 6.69
CA TYR A 135 0.30 4.55 7.25
C TYR A 135 -0.74 5.65 7.48
N CYS A 136 -1.61 5.92 6.51
CA CYS A 136 -2.70 6.89 6.68
C CYS A 136 -3.71 6.46 7.75
N MET A 137 -4.03 5.18 7.83
CA MET A 137 -4.91 4.63 8.86
C MET A 137 -4.29 4.80 10.26
N TRP A 138 -3.01 4.50 10.43
CA TRP A 138 -2.32 4.76 11.70
C TRP A 138 -2.26 6.25 12.03
N ASP A 139 -2.06 7.11 11.03
CA ASP A 139 -2.06 8.57 11.23
C ASP A 139 -3.37 9.10 11.82
N GLN A 140 -4.50 8.47 11.49
CA GLN A 140 -5.83 8.80 12.02
C GLN A 140 -6.06 8.27 13.43
N THR A 141 -5.37 7.19 13.82
CA THR A 141 -5.47 6.60 15.17
C THR A 141 -4.58 7.30 16.21
N LEU A 142 -3.56 8.02 15.74
CA LEU A 142 -2.67 8.79 16.58
C LEU A 142 -3.40 10.04 17.09
N GLN A 143 -3.60 10.10 18.41
CA GLN A 143 -4.13 11.29 19.08
C GLN A 143 -3.14 12.46 19.02
N ASP A 144 -3.63 13.69 19.19
CA ASP A 144 -2.80 14.89 19.25
C ASP A 144 -1.81 14.85 20.43
N ASP A 145 -2.18 14.14 21.51
CA ASP A 145 -1.29 13.83 22.63
C ASP A 145 -0.62 12.46 22.43
N TYR A 146 0.61 12.49 21.92
CA TYR A 146 1.45 11.30 21.67
C TYR A 146 1.89 10.57 22.95
N THR A 147 1.60 11.11 24.14
CA THR A 147 1.88 10.45 25.42
C THR A 147 0.73 9.55 25.89
N LEU A 148 -0.44 9.67 25.25
CA LEU A 148 -1.58 8.79 25.51
C LEU A 148 -1.48 7.52 24.64
N PRO A 149 -1.87 6.35 25.16
CA PRO A 149 -1.91 5.13 24.38
C PRO A 149 -2.82 5.27 23.16
N ILE A 150 -2.35 4.87 21.98
CA ILE A 150 -3.16 4.76 20.76
C ILE A 150 -4.42 3.94 21.09
N SER A 151 -5.57 4.51 20.78
CA SER A 151 -6.82 3.78 20.75
C SER A 151 -7.25 3.54 19.30
N PHE A 152 -7.72 2.32 19.05
CA PHE A 152 -8.32 1.92 17.77
C PHE A 152 -9.85 1.86 17.87
N ASP A 153 -10.43 2.49 18.90
CA ASP A 153 -11.88 2.53 19.13
C ASP A 153 -12.59 3.04 17.87
N GLY A 154 -13.53 2.24 17.34
CA GLY A 154 -14.28 2.54 16.12
C GLY A 154 -13.69 1.96 14.82
N ILE A 155 -12.51 1.34 14.86
CA ILE A 155 -11.87 0.66 13.70
C ILE A 155 -11.74 -0.86 13.95
N ILE A 156 -11.82 -1.28 15.22
CA ILE A 156 -11.79 -2.67 15.68
C ILE A 156 -13.19 -3.10 16.11
N ASP A 157 -13.70 -4.19 15.54
CA ASP A 157 -14.77 -4.96 16.19
C ASP A 157 -14.15 -5.66 17.41
N VAL A 158 -14.78 -5.44 18.57
CA VAL A 158 -14.24 -5.51 19.94
C VAL A 158 -13.69 -6.90 20.37
N ASP A 159 -13.76 -7.93 19.53
CA ASP A 159 -13.48 -9.33 19.93
C ASP A 159 -12.16 -9.93 19.40
N ASP A 160 -11.50 -9.33 18.38
CA ASP A 160 -10.28 -9.93 17.75
C ASP A 160 -9.17 -8.92 17.34
N GLY A 161 -9.28 -7.66 17.77
CA GLY A 161 -8.34 -6.59 17.38
C GLY A 161 -6.88 -6.83 17.78
N ASP A 162 -6.68 -7.40 18.97
CA ASP A 162 -5.33 -7.64 19.52
C ASP A 162 -4.59 -8.73 18.73
N VAL A 163 -5.28 -9.77 18.25
CA VAL A 163 -4.69 -10.84 17.44
C VAL A 163 -4.24 -10.31 16.08
N HIS A 164 -5.05 -9.45 15.46
CA HIS A 164 -4.69 -8.81 14.19
C HIS A 164 -3.50 -7.84 14.32
N LEU A 165 -3.42 -7.11 15.44
CA LEU A 165 -2.26 -6.28 15.75
C LEU A 165 -1.02 -7.14 16.02
N GLU A 166 -1.16 -8.26 16.71
CA GLU A 166 -0.08 -9.23 16.91
C GLU A 166 0.49 -9.74 15.58
N GLU A 167 -0.36 -10.06 14.61
CA GLU A 167 0.08 -10.47 13.27
C GLU A 167 0.93 -9.39 12.59
N ILE A 168 0.48 -8.13 12.62
CA ILE A 168 1.25 -7.01 12.07
C ILE A 168 2.60 -6.85 12.81
N ASN A 169 2.58 -6.91 14.13
CA ASN A 169 3.77 -6.78 14.97
C ASN A 169 4.80 -7.88 14.69
N ASN A 170 4.36 -9.12 14.46
CA ASN A 170 5.23 -10.24 14.12
C ASN A 170 6.01 -9.98 12.81
N TYR A 171 5.38 -9.34 11.83
CA TYR A 171 6.05 -8.96 10.58
C TYR A 171 6.95 -7.74 10.71
N MET A 172 6.56 -6.77 11.55
CA MET A 172 7.39 -5.60 11.83
C MET A 172 8.66 -5.95 12.61
N ASN A 173 8.63 -6.97 13.46
CA ASN A 173 9.80 -7.39 14.25
C ASN A 173 10.81 -8.28 13.49
N LEU A 174 10.66 -8.44 12.17
CA LEU A 174 11.60 -9.21 11.36
C LEU A 174 12.93 -8.45 11.22
N ASP A 175 14.05 -9.11 11.56
CA ASP A 175 15.39 -8.54 11.42
C ASP A 175 15.80 -8.47 9.93
N ASN A 176 15.36 -7.41 9.26
CA ASN A 176 15.61 -7.17 7.84
C ASN A 176 15.67 -5.67 7.54
N LEU A 177 16.63 -5.25 6.70
CA LEU A 177 16.85 -3.83 6.35
C LEU A 177 15.63 -3.15 5.71
N ILE A 178 14.83 -3.88 4.92
CA ILE A 178 13.63 -3.33 4.28
C ILE A 178 12.53 -3.10 5.33
N ILE A 179 12.41 -4.01 6.30
CA ILE A 179 11.47 -3.87 7.42
C ILE A 179 11.90 -2.73 8.32
N HIS A 180 13.19 -2.62 8.61
CA HIS A 180 13.73 -1.47 9.33
C HIS A 180 13.45 -0.13 8.61
N SER A 181 13.59 -0.10 7.28
CA SER A 181 13.21 1.07 6.48
C SER A 181 11.71 1.38 6.56
N LEU A 182 10.87 0.36 6.68
CA LEU A 182 9.43 0.49 6.86
C LEU A 182 9.11 1.04 8.26
N GLU A 183 9.75 0.54 9.33
CA GLU A 183 9.67 1.08 10.68
C GLU A 183 10.03 2.58 10.70
N ILE A 184 11.17 2.94 10.09
CA ILE A 184 11.59 4.33 9.94
C ILE A 184 10.53 5.15 9.20
N TYR A 185 9.95 4.62 8.12
CA TYR A 185 8.92 5.31 7.35
C TYR A 185 7.71 5.67 8.22
N PHE A 186 7.26 4.75 9.07
CA PHE A 186 6.16 4.99 10.02
C PHE A 186 6.55 6.04 11.07
N LEU A 187 7.72 5.91 11.69
CA LEU A 187 8.17 6.84 12.73
C LEU A 187 8.46 8.26 12.20
N ARG A 188 8.95 8.41 10.97
CA ARG A 188 9.24 9.73 10.36
C ARG A 188 8.02 10.65 10.32
N LYS A 189 6.80 10.11 10.30
CA LYS A 189 5.58 10.94 10.33
C LYS A 189 5.43 11.70 11.64
N LEU A 190 5.75 11.05 12.75
CA LEU A 190 5.67 11.65 14.08
C LEU A 190 6.63 12.84 14.17
N CYS A 191 7.83 12.71 13.58
CA CYS A 191 8.76 13.83 13.43
C CYS A 191 8.16 14.95 12.57
N HIS A 192 7.52 14.63 11.43
CA HIS A 192 6.86 15.64 10.60
C HIS A 192 5.68 16.34 11.29
N LYS A 193 5.02 15.68 12.25
CA LYS A 193 4.00 16.29 13.13
C LYS A 193 4.60 17.15 14.25
N GLY A 194 5.92 17.33 14.28
CA GLY A 194 6.62 18.20 15.22
C GLY A 194 7.14 17.51 16.48
N LEU A 195 7.06 16.17 16.55
CA LEU A 195 7.60 15.42 17.68
C LEU A 195 9.13 15.48 17.66
N SER A 196 9.72 15.90 18.79
CA SER A 196 11.17 15.90 18.96
C SER A 196 11.72 14.46 19.05
N ASN A 197 13.03 14.29 18.88
CA ASN A 197 13.68 12.99 19.08
C ASN A 197 13.44 12.41 20.49
N SER A 198 13.38 13.26 21.52
CA SER A 198 13.03 12.82 22.88
C SER A 198 11.57 12.41 22.99
N GLY A 199 10.65 13.16 22.37
CA GLY A 199 9.24 12.81 22.30
C GLY A 199 9.00 11.50 21.55
N LEU A 200 9.76 11.23 20.48
CA LEU A 200 9.66 9.99 19.73
C LEU A 200 10.15 8.78 20.55
N LYS A 201 11.23 8.93 21.32
CA LYS A 201 11.66 7.89 22.28
C LYS A 201 10.61 7.63 23.35
N GLN A 202 9.99 8.69 23.89
CA GLN A 202 8.90 8.56 24.84
C GLN A 202 7.68 7.86 24.23
N PHE A 203 7.32 8.21 23.00
CA PHE A 203 6.26 7.54 22.24
C PHE A 203 6.52 6.03 22.13
N CYS A 204 7.74 5.63 21.73
CA CYS A 204 8.12 4.22 21.66
C CYS A 204 7.98 3.49 23.00
N VAL A 205 8.33 4.15 24.12
CA VAL A 205 8.19 3.57 25.47
C VAL A 205 6.72 3.38 25.85
N VAL A 206 5.88 4.40 25.66
CA VAL A 206 4.44 4.36 26.00
C VAL A 206 3.72 3.28 25.19
N HIS A 207 4.11 3.10 23.93
CA HIS A 207 3.39 2.25 22.99
C HIS A 207 3.97 0.84 22.82
N ASN A 208 5.08 0.51 23.52
CA ASN A 208 5.76 -0.78 23.43
C ASN A 208 4.82 -1.97 23.68
N TYR A 209 3.89 -1.85 24.63
CA TYR A 209 2.95 -2.94 24.91
C TYR A 209 2.09 -3.32 23.69
N LYS A 210 1.61 -2.31 22.93
CA LYS A 210 0.81 -2.53 21.71
C LYS A 210 1.64 -2.77 20.46
N PHE A 211 2.86 -2.23 20.41
CA PHE A 211 3.77 -2.35 19.27
C PHE A 211 5.18 -2.73 19.76
N PRO A 212 5.43 -4.02 20.03
CA PRO A 212 6.69 -4.46 20.63
C PRO A 212 7.94 -4.12 19.82
N TRP A 213 7.81 -4.02 18.49
CA TRP A 213 8.90 -3.65 17.58
C TRP A 213 9.43 -2.22 17.82
N LEU A 214 8.66 -1.35 18.49
CA LEU A 214 9.14 -0.02 18.89
C LEU A 214 10.26 -0.08 19.93
N SER A 215 10.33 -1.16 20.73
CA SER A 215 11.39 -1.34 21.74
C SER A 215 12.67 -1.92 21.17
N THR A 216 12.56 -2.68 20.08
CA THR A 216 13.69 -3.29 19.37
C THR A 216 14.22 -2.38 18.26
N PHE A 217 13.53 -1.26 18.00
CA PHE A 217 13.93 -0.27 17.00
C PHE A 217 15.34 0.25 17.27
N LYS A 218 16.25 -0.04 16.34
CA LYS A 218 17.63 0.44 16.37
C LYS A 218 17.64 1.87 15.83
N TRP A 219 17.87 2.82 16.70
CA TRP A 219 18.12 4.20 16.26
C TRP A 219 19.46 4.21 15.53
N ASP A 220 19.46 4.56 14.25
CA ASP A 220 20.71 4.88 13.56
C ASP A 220 21.35 6.08 14.29
N ASP A 221 22.50 5.85 14.94
CA ASP A 221 23.25 6.87 15.71
C ASP A 221 23.97 7.89 14.79
N ASN A 222 23.34 8.33 13.70
CA ASN A 222 23.92 9.27 12.71
C ASN A 222 23.12 10.56 12.57
#